data_AF-A0A2E5WX27-F1
#
_entry.id   AF-A0A2E5WX27-F1
#
_cell.length_a   1.000
_cell.length_b   1.000
_cell.length_c   1.000
_cell.angle_alpha   90.00
_cell.angle_beta   90.00
_cell.angle_gamma   90.00
#
_symmetry.space_group_name_H-M   'P 1'
#
loop_
_entity.id
_entity.type
_entity.pdbx_description
1 polymer ?
#
loop_
_entity_poly.entity_id
_entity_poly.type
_entity_poly.pdbx_seq_one_letter_code
_entity_poly.pdbx_strand_id
1 'polypeptide(L)'
;MKITPENWTFCSFSHEELKAIITFGASPDILDDSFVYYVTVLDQDNNEVYQKEFFSIEMACDHINAKYSNIWEITDATRPTKSGGCSTCIAH
;
A
#
# COMPACT_ATOMS: atom_id res chain seq x y z
N MET A 1 14.26 0.82 3.91
CA MET A 1 13.38 1.90 3.39
C MET A 1 12.07 1.83 4.17
N LYS A 2 11.38 2.96 4.36
CA LYS A 2 10.10 3.02 5.08
C LYS A 2 9.04 3.66 4.21
N ILE A 3 7.79 3.29 4.44
CA ILE A 3 6.63 3.97 3.87
C ILE A 3 6.39 5.28 4.65
N THR A 4 6.20 6.40 3.96
CA THR A 4 6.03 7.74 4.52
C THR A 4 4.88 8.47 3.82
N PRO A 5 4.38 9.59 4.37
CA PRO A 5 3.33 10.39 3.73
C PRO A 5 3.65 10.84 2.29
N GLU A 6 4.92 10.91 1.91
CA GLU A 6 5.38 11.32 0.58
C GLU A 6 5.45 10.16 -0.42
N ASN A 7 5.44 8.91 0.05
CA ASN A 7 5.71 7.75 -0.81
C ASN A 7 4.68 6.61 -0.75
N TRP A 8 3.71 6.68 0.16
CA TRP A 8 2.75 5.61 0.41
C TRP A 8 1.90 5.21 -0.81
N THR A 9 1.65 6.14 -1.73
CA THR A 9 0.84 5.88 -2.93
C THR A 9 1.52 4.94 -3.93
N PHE A 10 2.83 4.77 -3.82
CA PHE A 10 3.63 3.92 -4.72
C PHE A 10 4.54 2.93 -3.98
N CYS A 11 4.49 2.91 -2.65
CA CYS A 11 5.22 1.94 -1.84
C CYS A 11 4.29 0.89 -1.24
N SER A 12 4.77 -0.34 -1.14
CA SER A 12 4.05 -1.45 -0.54
C SER A 12 5.01 -2.42 0.16
N PHE A 13 4.50 -3.22 1.08
CA PHE A 13 5.21 -4.39 1.57
C PHE A 13 4.65 -5.64 0.90
N SER A 14 5.48 -6.63 0.62
CA SER A 14 5.09 -7.92 0.04
C SER A 14 5.78 -9.08 0.74
N HIS A 15 5.05 -10.19 0.89
CA HIS A 15 5.56 -11.46 1.39
C HIS A 15 4.75 -12.60 0.79
N GLU A 16 5.42 -13.48 0.05
CA GLU A 16 4.77 -14.53 -0.74
C GLU A 16 3.68 -13.91 -1.65
N GLU A 17 2.46 -14.43 -1.58
CA GLU A 17 1.29 -13.98 -2.35
C GLU A 17 0.51 -12.85 -1.64
N LEU A 18 1.07 -12.25 -0.58
CA LEU A 18 0.43 -11.18 0.16
C LEU A 18 1.08 -9.82 -0.11
N LYS A 19 0.24 -8.78 -0.16
CA LYS A 19 0.66 -7.39 -0.35
C LYS A 19 -0.02 -6.46 0.64
N ALA A 20 0.77 -5.73 1.43
CA ALA A 20 0.28 -4.69 2.33
C ALA A 20 0.44 -3.31 1.66
N ILE A 21 -0.64 -2.55 1.60
CA ILE A 21 -0.71 -1.21 1.02
C ILE A 21 -1.42 -0.24 1.96
N ILE A 22 -1.19 1.05 1.76
CA ILE A 22 -2.06 2.09 2.30
C ILE A 22 -3.03 2.52 1.20
N THR A 23 -4.32 2.57 1.52
CA THR A 23 -5.37 3.15 0.69
C THR A 23 -6.05 4.28 1.47
N PHE A 24 -6.91 5.05 0.80
CA PHE A 24 -7.74 6.05 1.45
C PHE A 24 -9.16 5.99 0.89
N GLY A 25 -10.12 6.45 1.68
CA GLY A 25 -11.52 6.49 1.26
C GLY A 25 -12.34 7.38 2.18
N ALA A 26 -13.64 7.42 1.92
CA ALA A 26 -14.61 8.00 2.84
C ALA A 26 -15.11 6.93 3.80
N SER A 27 -15.35 7.30 5.06
CA SER A 27 -16.03 6.44 6.03
C SER A 27 -17.45 6.97 6.25
N PRO A 28 -18.48 6.11 6.27
CA PRO A 28 -19.86 6.52 6.51
C PRO A 28 -20.07 7.12 7.91
N ASP A 29 -19.15 6.86 8.84
CA ASP A 29 -19.21 7.35 10.22
C ASP A 29 -18.62 8.77 10.38
N ILE A 30 -18.01 9.30 9.31
CA ILE A 30 -17.40 10.63 9.30
C ILE A 30 -18.41 11.60 8.67
N LEU A 31 -18.89 12.53 9.50
CA LEU A 31 -19.91 13.52 9.14
C LEU A 31 -19.36 14.73 8.39
N ASP A 32 -18.04 14.82 8.21
CA ASP A 32 -17.36 15.87 7.44
C ASP A 32 -16.72 15.30 6.17
N ASP A 33 -16.24 16.17 5.28
CA ASP A 33 -15.56 15.79 4.03
C ASP A 33 -14.15 15.20 4.25
N SER A 34 -13.85 14.65 5.44
CA SER A 34 -12.54 14.07 5.73
C SER A 34 -12.41 12.66 5.18
N PHE A 35 -11.21 12.36 4.69
CA PHE A 35 -10.82 11.01 4.29
C PHE A 35 -10.23 10.24 5.47
N VAL A 36 -10.42 8.92 5.45
CA VAL A 36 -9.67 7.97 6.29
C VAL A 36 -8.68 7.20 5.46
N TYR A 37 -7.64 6.72 6.12
CA TYR A 37 -6.61 5.88 5.56
C TYR A 37 -6.78 4.46 6.06
N TYR A 38 -6.45 3.49 5.23
CA TYR A 38 -6.52 2.09 5.59
C TYR A 38 -5.19 1.42 5.31
N VAL A 39 -4.74 0.60 6.25
CA VAL A 39 -3.70 -0.40 5.96
C VAL A 39 -4.41 -1.69 5.59
N THR A 40 -4.34 -2.04 4.30
CA THR A 40 -5.01 -3.21 3.73
C THR A 40 -3.96 -4.24 3.33
N VAL A 41 -4.23 -5.52 3.64
CA VAL A 41 -3.49 -6.66 3.10
C VAL A 41 -4.37 -7.34 2.07
N LEU A 42 -3.80 -7.56 0.89
CA LEU A 42 -4.41 -8.24 -0.24
C LEU A 42 -3.74 -9.59 -0.47
N ASP A 43 -4.50 -10.56 -0.96
CA ASP A 43 -3.96 -11.80 -1.56
C ASP A 43 -3.62 -11.62 -3.06
N GLN A 44 -3.15 -12.69 -3.70
CA GLN A 44 -2.80 -12.74 -5.13
C GLN A 44 -3.96 -12.36 -6.08
N ASP A 45 -5.20 -12.61 -5.65
CA ASP A 45 -6.42 -12.33 -6.42
C ASP A 45 -6.96 -10.92 -6.10
N ASN A 46 -6.22 -10.13 -5.31
CA ASN A 46 -6.58 -8.81 -4.79
C ASN A 46 -7.80 -8.83 -3.86
N ASN A 47 -8.11 -9.96 -3.23
CA ASN A 47 -9.10 -9.98 -2.16
C ASN A 47 -8.50 -9.39 -0.90
N GLU A 48 -9.31 -8.62 -0.17
CA GLU A 48 -8.94 -8.15 1.15
C GLU A 48 -8.93 -9.30 2.16
N VAL A 49 -7.78 -9.54 2.79
CA VAL A 49 -7.63 -10.51 3.88
C VAL A 49 -7.55 -9.83 5.24
N TYR A 50 -7.22 -8.54 5.27
CA TYR A 50 -7.17 -7.72 6.47
C TYR A 50 -7.25 -6.24 6.10
N GLN A 51 -7.94 -5.46 6.92
CA GLN A 51 -7.96 -4.01 6.84
C GLN A 51 -7.96 -3.40 8.23
N LYS A 52 -7.33 -2.24 8.37
CA LYS A 52 -7.43 -1.40 9.56
C LYS A 52 -7.45 0.07 9.20
N GLU A 53 -8.41 0.79 9.77
CA GLU A 53 -8.64 2.22 9.57
C GLU A 53 -7.74 3.09 10.47
N PHE A 54 -7.36 4.26 9.94
CA PHE A 54 -6.59 5.32 10.57
C PHE A 54 -7.10 6.70 10.14
N PHE A 55 -7.10 7.65 11.06
CA PHE A 55 -7.54 9.04 10.82
C PHE A 55 -6.48 9.94 10.19
N SER A 56 -5.24 9.46 10.04
CA SER A 56 -4.16 10.23 9.44
C SER A 56 -3.19 9.32 8.69
N ILE A 57 -2.53 9.88 7.69
CA ILE A 57 -1.54 9.15 6.90
C ILE A 57 -0.32 8.78 7.74
N GLU A 58 0.05 9.62 8.71
CA GLU A 58 1.14 9.39 9.66
C GLU A 58 0.88 8.13 10.49
N MET A 59 -0.33 7.99 11.04
CA MET A 59 -0.71 6.80 11.82
C MET A 59 -0.72 5.53 10.98
N ALA A 60 -1.21 5.60 9.73
CA ALA A 60 -1.18 4.48 8.80
C ALA A 60 0.26 4.07 8.44
N CYS A 61 1.13 5.04 8.17
CA CYS A 61 2.55 4.82 7.91
C CYS A 61 3.25 4.19 9.12
N ASP A 62 3.02 4.70 10.32
CA ASP A 62 3.59 4.13 11.55
C ASP A 62 3.14 2.69 11.75
N HIS A 63 1.85 2.41 11.55
CA HIS A 63 1.31 1.06 11.70
C HIS A 63 1.90 0.08 10.69
N ILE A 64 1.89 0.41 9.39
CA ILE A 64 2.34 -0.51 8.34
C ILE A 64 3.84 -0.79 8.48
N ASN A 65 4.65 0.23 8.81
CA ASN A 65 6.07 0.04 9.04
C ASN A 65 6.32 -0.81 10.29
N ALA A 66 5.68 -0.50 11.41
CA ALA A 66 5.87 -1.25 12.65
C ALA A 66 5.48 -2.73 12.49
N LYS A 67 4.45 -3.02 11.69
CA LYS A 67 3.92 -4.38 11.50
C LYS A 67 4.73 -5.20 10.50
N TYR A 68 5.19 -4.61 9.40
CA TYR A 68 5.73 -5.37 8.27
C TYR A 68 7.20 -5.11 7.94
N SER A 69 7.81 -3.98 8.36
CA SER A 69 9.14 -3.58 7.86
C SER A 69 10.29 -4.52 8.21
N ASN A 70 10.12 -5.35 9.24
CA ASN A 70 11.15 -6.28 9.72
C ASN A 70 11.03 -7.68 9.11
N ILE A 71 9.91 -7.97 8.44
CA ILE A 71 9.57 -9.33 8.00
C ILE A 71 9.20 -9.41 6.52
N TRP A 72 8.75 -8.30 5.91
CA TRP A 72 8.29 -8.25 4.51
C TRP A 72 9.24 -7.36 3.69
N GLU A 73 9.30 -7.63 2.39
CA GLU A 73 10.09 -6.84 1.46
C GLU A 73 9.34 -5.57 1.08
N ILE A 74 10.03 -4.44 1.02
CA ILE A 74 9.44 -3.17 0.56
C ILE A 74 9.66 -2.99 -0.94
N THR A 75 8.59 -2.70 -1.65
CA THR A 75 8.58 -2.40 -3.09
C THR A 75 8.22 -0.94 -3.31
N ASP A 76 9.00 -0.25 -4.13
CA ASP A 76 8.74 1.11 -4.62
C ASP A 76 8.47 1.05 -6.13
N ALA A 77 7.21 1.25 -6.51
CA ALA A 77 6.76 1.13 -7.90
C ALA A 77 7.27 2.24 -8.81
N THR A 78 7.87 3.31 -8.27
CA THR A 78 8.50 4.38 -9.07
C THR A 78 9.90 3.99 -9.53
N ARG A 79 10.50 2.97 -8.90
CA ARG A 79 11.83 2.48 -9.26
C ARG A 79 11.69 1.41 -10.33
N PRO A 80 12.56 1.42 -11.36
CA PRO A 80 12.59 0.34 -12.33
C PRO A 80 12.85 -0.99 -11.62
N THR A 81 11.95 -1.95 -11.80
CA THR A 81 12.20 -3.33 -11.38
C THR A 81 13.39 -3.84 -12.19
N LYS A 82 14.30 -4.60 -11.56
CA LYS A 82 15.47 -5.16 -12.25
C LYS A 82 15.10 -6.17 -13.37
N SER A 83 13.82 -6.46 -13.56
CA SER A 83 13.30 -7.36 -14.58
C SER A 83 11.83 -7.05 -14.85
N GLY A 84 11.49 -6.73 -16.10
CA GLY A 84 10.08 -6.73 -16.54
C GLY A 84 9.60 -5.49 -17.28
N GLY A 85 10.42 -4.88 -18.14
CA GLY A 85 9.89 -4.05 -19.22
C GLY A 85 9.27 -4.95 -20.28
N CYS A 86 7.94 -4.96 -20.39
CA CYS A 86 7.23 -5.61 -21.49
C CYS A 86 7.70 -4.99 -22.80
N SER A 87 8.63 -5.65 -23.49
CA SER A 87 9.28 -5.16 -24.70
C SER A 87 8.39 -5.26 -25.95
N THR A 88 7.10 -5.55 -25.79
CA THR A 88 6.18 -5.87 -26.89
C THR A 88 4.97 -4.96 -26.99
N CYS A 89 4.89 -3.88 -26.22
CA CYS A 89 3.82 -2.88 -26.38
C CYS A 89 4.09 -1.99 -27.60
N ILE A 90 3.90 -2.53 -28.80
CA ILE A 90 3.73 -1.72 -30.01
C ILE A 90 2.24 -1.33 -30.06
N ALA A 91 1.94 -0.07 -29.78
CA ALA A 91 0.64 0.50 -30.10
C ALA A 91 0.54 0.68 -31.63
N HIS A 92 -0.57 0.25 -32.24
CA HIS A 92 -0.85 0.37 -33.66
C HIS A 92 -2.02 1.34 -33.90
#